data_AF-A0AAW1J157-F1
#
_entry.id   AF-A0AAW1J157-F1
#
_cell.length_a   1.000
_cell.length_b   1.000
_cell.length_c   1.000
_cell.angle_alpha   90.00
_cell.angle_beta   90.00
_cell.angle_gamma   90.00
#
_symmetry.space_group_name_H-M   'P 1'
#
loop_
_entity.id
_entity.type
_entity.pdbx_description
1 polymer ?
#
loop_
_entity_poly.entity_id
_entity_poly.type
_entity_poly.pdbx_seq_one_letter_code
_entity_poly.pdbx_strand_id
1 'polypeptide(L)'
;MLVEQFQKSDSMNPYYRGSKLATLLSMFCHLQNGVETDLVKSADQIVATLNLLRYLVIRDKTNLTDIWNNLKQLQKSFLEPLWEALILSKAHYNLKLKELTDENVHGNNVTGDDKVSVSIEGKHLPDLTQSEKLSVINLSVTAFDVIESLLSRLNECIEYGYSVRNEK
;
A
#
# COMPACT_ATOMS: atom_id res chain seq x y z
N MET A 1 24.37 -0.68 5.96
CA MET A 1 22.89 -0.87 5.83
C MET A 1 22.18 -0.76 7.18
N LEU A 2 20.86 -0.48 7.21
CA LEU A 2 20.05 -0.35 8.45
C LEU A 2 20.23 -1.52 9.43
N VAL A 3 20.36 -2.75 8.91
CA VAL A 3 20.61 -3.97 9.71
C VAL A 3 21.90 -3.92 10.54
N GLU A 4 22.97 -3.35 9.98
CA GLU A 4 24.26 -3.19 10.68
C GLU A 4 24.16 -2.12 11.77
N GLN A 5 23.29 -1.13 11.59
CA GLN A 5 23.11 -0.06 12.57
C GLN A 5 22.49 -0.59 13.86
N PHE A 6 21.54 -1.53 13.75
CA PHE A 6 20.96 -2.22 14.90
C PHE A 6 21.97 -3.11 15.66
N GLN A 7 23.11 -3.47 15.05
CA GLN A 7 24.19 -4.20 15.74
C GLN A 7 25.13 -3.24 16.50
N LYS A 8 25.09 -1.95 16.18
CA LYS A 8 25.95 -0.90 16.75
C LYS A 8 25.17 -0.01 17.72
N SER A 9 24.50 -0.60 18.73
CA SER A 9 23.60 0.12 19.64
C SER A 9 24.19 1.42 20.20
N ASP A 10 25.48 1.42 20.52
CA ASP A 10 26.15 2.55 21.19
C ASP A 10 26.71 3.60 20.21
N SER A 11 26.68 3.31 18.90
CA SER A 11 27.23 4.18 17.85
C SER A 11 26.34 4.24 16.59
N MET A 12 25.04 4.03 16.76
CA MET A 12 24.08 4.13 15.66
C MET A 12 24.17 5.51 15.01
N ASN A 13 24.36 5.51 13.69
CA ASN A 13 24.53 6.75 12.96
C ASN A 13 23.25 7.61 13.08
N PRO A 14 23.36 8.93 13.37
CA PRO A 14 22.22 9.83 13.54
C PRO A 14 21.20 9.84 12.40
N TYR A 15 21.59 9.48 11.17
CA TYR A 15 20.65 9.39 10.03
C TYR A 15 19.63 8.25 10.15
N TYR A 16 19.83 7.30 11.07
CA TYR A 16 18.96 6.16 11.30
C TYR A 16 18.18 6.24 12.62
N ARG A 17 18.13 7.41 13.26
CA ARG A 17 17.36 7.63 14.50
C ARG A 17 16.80 9.04 14.60
N GLY A 18 15.86 9.22 15.53
CA GLY A 18 15.30 10.52 15.89
C GLY A 18 14.69 11.27 14.71
N SER A 19 14.85 12.59 14.72
CA SER A 19 14.22 13.48 13.73
C SER A 19 14.69 13.21 12.30
N LYS A 20 15.95 12.81 12.08
CA LYS A 20 16.48 12.54 10.73
C LYS A 20 15.77 11.34 10.09
N LEU A 21 15.60 10.26 10.84
CA LEU A 21 14.84 9.10 10.35
C LEU A 21 13.37 9.46 10.19
N ALA A 22 12.78 10.20 11.13
CA ALA A 22 11.38 10.63 11.04
C ALA A 22 11.12 11.47 9.77
N THR A 23 12.00 12.42 9.46
CA THR A 23 11.92 13.22 8.22
C THR A 23 12.06 12.35 6.97
N LEU A 24 12.97 11.38 6.98
CA LEU A 24 13.10 10.45 5.86
C LEU A 24 11.81 9.64 5.67
N LEU A 25 11.24 9.11 6.75
CA LEU A 25 10.00 8.34 6.70
C LEU A 25 8.82 9.19 6.21
N SER A 26 8.71 10.45 6.65
CA SER A 26 7.62 11.34 6.19
C SER A 26 7.66 11.62 4.68
N MET A 27 8.84 11.51 4.04
CA MET A 27 8.96 11.66 2.59
C MET A 27 8.34 10.50 1.80
N PHE A 28 8.15 9.32 2.40
CA PHE A 28 7.63 8.13 1.70
C PHE A 28 6.33 7.59 2.31
N CYS A 29 6.07 7.88 3.59
CA CYS A 29 4.85 7.50 4.30
C CYS A 29 3.78 8.58 4.13
N HIS A 30 3.36 8.82 2.89
CA HIS A 30 2.21 9.66 2.58
C HIS A 30 1.58 9.21 1.27
N LEU A 31 0.29 9.50 1.13
CA LEU A 31 -0.44 9.31 -0.13
C LEU A 31 -0.53 10.65 -0.84
N GLN A 32 0.00 10.76 -2.07
CA GLN A 32 0.12 12.02 -2.80
C GLN A 32 -1.21 12.75 -2.94
N ASN A 33 -2.30 12.00 -3.19
CA ASN A 33 -3.65 12.52 -3.32
C ASN A 33 -4.59 11.98 -2.21
N GLY A 34 -4.03 11.60 -1.06
CA GLY A 34 -4.83 10.98 0.01
C GLY A 34 -5.51 9.70 -0.48
N VAL A 35 -6.79 9.54 -0.12
CA VAL A 35 -7.61 8.36 -0.49
C VAL A 35 -7.87 8.21 -1.99
N GLU A 36 -7.66 9.27 -2.78
CA GLU A 36 -7.79 9.27 -4.24
C GLU A 36 -6.48 8.88 -4.95
N THR A 37 -5.45 8.48 -4.21
CA THR A 37 -4.19 8.04 -4.81
C THR A 37 -4.37 6.77 -5.62
N ASP A 38 -3.88 6.75 -6.86
CA ASP A 38 -3.78 5.53 -7.65
C ASP A 38 -2.79 4.55 -7.01
N LEU A 39 -3.35 3.59 -6.27
CA LEU A 39 -2.60 2.57 -5.54
C LEU A 39 -1.87 1.59 -6.47
N VAL A 40 -2.33 1.41 -7.71
CA VAL A 40 -1.66 0.52 -8.68
C VAL A 40 -0.37 1.18 -9.16
N LYS A 41 -0.43 2.46 -9.52
CA LYS A 41 0.78 3.22 -9.93
C LYS A 41 1.81 3.33 -8.81
N SER A 42 1.36 3.34 -7.56
CA SER A 42 2.20 3.53 -6.38
C SER A 42 2.52 2.23 -5.63
N ALA A 43 2.13 1.06 -6.17
CA ALA A 43 2.15 -0.21 -5.46
C ALA A 43 3.56 -0.58 -4.94
N ASP A 44 4.58 -0.50 -5.80
CA ASP A 44 5.96 -0.86 -5.43
C ASP A 44 6.49 0.00 -4.27
N GLN A 45 6.22 1.31 -4.32
CA GLN A 45 6.63 2.24 -3.26
C GLN A 45 5.88 1.95 -1.95
N ILE A 46 4.57 1.71 -2.02
CA ILE A 46 3.76 1.39 -0.84
C ILE A 46 4.24 0.08 -0.21
N VAL A 47 4.43 -0.97 -1.02
CA VAL A 47 4.94 -2.27 -0.58
C VAL A 47 6.31 -2.13 0.08
N ALA A 48 7.24 -1.38 -0.51
CA ALA A 48 8.56 -1.14 0.06
C ALA A 48 8.46 -0.38 1.40
N THR A 49 7.60 0.63 1.47
CA THR A 49 7.38 1.45 2.67
C THR A 49 6.79 0.62 3.81
N LEU A 50 5.76 -0.19 3.54
CA LEU A 50 5.16 -1.09 4.54
C LEU A 50 6.17 -2.11 5.05
N ASN A 51 7.01 -2.67 4.17
CA ASN A 51 8.07 -3.61 4.59
C ASN A 51 9.14 -2.94 5.44
N LEU A 52 9.53 -1.70 5.12
CA LEU A 52 10.47 -0.92 5.93
C LEU A 52 9.90 -0.64 7.33
N LEU A 53 8.65 -0.18 7.41
CA LEU A 53 7.98 0.06 8.69
C LEU A 53 7.86 -1.23 9.49
N ARG A 54 7.47 -2.34 8.85
CA ARG A 54 7.40 -3.66 9.50
C ARG A 54 8.75 -4.08 10.05
N TYR A 55 9.82 -3.89 9.28
CA TYR A 55 11.18 -4.18 9.74
C TYR A 55 11.55 -3.35 10.97
N LEU A 56 11.31 -2.03 10.95
CA LEU A 56 11.63 -1.12 12.07
C LEU A 56 10.87 -1.52 13.34
N VAL A 57 9.56 -1.76 13.24
CA VAL A 57 8.71 -2.17 14.37
C VAL A 57 9.15 -3.53 14.93
N ILE A 58 9.49 -4.49 14.07
CA ILE A 58 9.95 -5.80 14.55
C ILE A 58 11.35 -5.69 15.18
N ARG A 59 12.27 -4.94 14.58
CA ARG A 59 13.68 -4.95 14.97
C ARG A 59 13.99 -4.03 16.14
N ASP A 60 13.34 -2.88 16.24
CA ASP A 60 13.67 -1.85 17.22
C ASP A 60 13.05 -2.13 18.60
N LYS A 61 13.60 -3.12 19.33
CA LYS A 61 13.06 -3.54 20.62
C LYS A 61 13.27 -2.53 21.75
N THR A 62 14.33 -1.74 21.70
CA THR A 62 14.66 -0.74 22.74
C THR A 62 14.36 0.69 22.32
N ASN A 63 13.68 0.90 21.19
CA ASN A 63 13.34 2.21 20.65
C ASN A 63 14.58 3.07 20.33
N LEU A 64 15.66 2.46 19.83
CA LEU A 64 16.91 3.12 19.44
C LEU A 64 16.71 4.11 18.30
N THR A 65 15.75 3.83 17.41
CA THR A 65 15.48 4.66 16.23
C THR A 65 14.47 5.78 16.50
N ASP A 66 13.84 5.78 17.68
CA ASP A 66 12.68 6.61 18.04
C ASP A 66 11.43 6.33 17.18
N ILE A 67 11.36 5.20 16.46
CA ILE A 67 10.21 4.87 15.60
C ILE A 67 8.91 4.78 16.41
N TRP A 68 8.95 4.23 17.62
CA TRP A 68 7.76 4.03 18.45
C TRP A 68 7.13 5.35 18.90
N ASN A 69 7.94 6.41 19.00
CA ASN A 69 7.47 7.76 19.33
C ASN A 69 6.67 8.37 18.16
N ASN A 70 6.99 7.97 16.93
CA ASN A 70 6.41 8.52 15.70
C ASN A 70 5.25 7.67 15.15
N LEU A 71 5.03 6.44 15.65
CA LEU A 71 4.02 5.53 15.12
C LEU A 71 2.60 6.11 15.11
N LYS A 72 2.20 6.84 16.15
CA LYS A 72 0.86 7.47 16.20
C LYS A 72 0.67 8.47 15.06
N GLN A 73 1.71 9.23 14.72
CA GLN A 73 1.66 10.16 13.60
C GLN A 73 1.63 9.42 12.27
N LEU A 74 2.44 8.37 12.11
CA LEU A 74 2.47 7.54 10.91
C LEU A 74 1.13 6.81 10.68
N GLN A 75 0.47 6.35 11.74
CA GLN A 75 -0.86 5.76 11.65
C GLN A 75 -1.86 6.73 11.03
N LYS A 76 -1.97 7.93 11.62
CA LYS A 76 -2.92 8.96 11.16
C LYS A 76 -2.60 9.54 9.77
N SER A 77 -1.32 9.72 9.46
CA SER A 77 -0.90 10.39 8.22
C SER A 77 -0.75 9.45 7.03
N PHE A 78 -0.66 8.14 7.26
CA PHE A 78 -0.38 7.18 6.20
C PHE A 78 -1.18 5.88 6.31
N LEU A 79 -1.12 5.15 7.43
CA LEU A 79 -1.71 3.81 7.51
C LEU A 79 -3.24 3.83 7.48
N GLU A 80 -3.87 4.76 8.19
CA GLU A 80 -5.32 4.98 8.18
C GLU A 80 -5.81 5.43 6.78
N PRO A 81 -5.24 6.49 6.16
CA PRO A 81 -5.57 6.86 4.78
C PRO A 81 -5.35 5.73 3.77
N LEU A 82 -4.31 4.91 3.92
CA LEU A 82 -4.02 3.79 3.03
C LEU A 82 -5.09 2.70 3.15
N TRP A 83 -5.55 2.41 4.36
CA TRP A 83 -6.67 1.49 4.59
C TRP A 83 -7.94 1.98 3.89
N GLU A 84 -8.29 3.27 4.05
CA GLU A 84 -9.45 3.87 3.38
C GLU A 84 -9.33 3.83 1.85
N ALA A 85 -8.15 4.18 1.31
CA ALA A 85 -7.86 4.11 -0.11
C ALA A 85 -8.02 2.69 -0.68
N LEU A 86 -7.58 1.67 0.08
CA LEU A 86 -7.71 0.26 -0.30
C LEU A 86 -9.17 -0.17 -0.39
N ILE A 87 -9.99 0.18 0.61
CA ILE A 87 -11.42 -0.14 0.61
C ILE A 87 -12.08 0.46 -0.64
N LEU A 88 -11.83 1.75 -0.90
CA LEU A 88 -12.41 2.45 -2.05
C LEU A 88 -11.95 1.85 -3.37
N SER A 89 -10.64 1.62 -3.52
CA SER A 89 -10.04 1.08 -4.74
C SER A 89 -10.55 -0.33 -5.03
N LYS A 90 -10.60 -1.21 -4.01
CA LYS A 90 -11.12 -2.57 -4.16
C LYS A 90 -12.59 -2.57 -4.56
N ALA A 91 -13.42 -1.72 -3.92
CA ALA A 91 -14.83 -1.62 -4.28
C ALA A 91 -15.00 -1.20 -5.75
N HIS A 92 -14.24 -0.20 -6.20
CA HIS A 92 -14.27 0.27 -7.59
C HIS A 92 -13.84 -0.80 -8.60
N TYR A 93 -12.70 -1.45 -8.37
CA TYR A 93 -12.19 -2.47 -9.30
C TYR A 93 -13.02 -3.75 -9.30
N ASN A 94 -13.57 -4.16 -8.16
CA ASN A 94 -14.47 -5.32 -8.10
C ASN A 94 -15.80 -5.06 -8.81
N LEU A 95 -16.34 -3.83 -8.71
CA LEU A 95 -17.52 -3.45 -9.49
C LEU A 95 -17.22 -3.53 -10.99
N LYS A 96 -16.10 -2.96 -11.42
CA LYS A 96 -15.66 -3.02 -12.81
C LYS A 96 -15.41 -4.44 -13.32
N LEU A 97 -14.87 -5.31 -12.47
CA LEU A 97 -14.69 -6.72 -12.78
C LEU A 97 -16.05 -7.39 -13.07
N LYS A 98 -17.06 -7.12 -12.22
CA LYS A 98 -18.41 -7.65 -12.39
C LYS A 98 -19.07 -7.15 -13.67
N GLU A 99 -18.98 -5.86 -13.95
CA GLU A 99 -19.52 -5.26 -15.18
C GLU A 99 -18.94 -5.96 -16.43
N LEU A 100 -17.63 -6.17 -16.47
CA LEU A 100 -16.98 -6.85 -17.60
C LEU A 100 -17.34 -8.34 -17.68
N THR A 101 -17.54 -9.03 -16.55
CA THR A 101 -17.97 -10.44 -16.57
C THR A 101 -19.44 -10.60 -16.95
N ASP A 102 -20.31 -9.67 -16.55
CA ASP A 102 -21.74 -9.73 -16.86
C ASP A 102 -22.00 -9.36 -18.33
N GLU A 103 -21.22 -8.43 -18.90
CA GLU A 103 -21.16 -8.20 -20.35
C GLU A 103 -20.81 -9.47 -21.14
N ASN A 104 -19.95 -10.36 -20.60
CA ASN A 104 -19.63 -11.65 -21.23
C ASN A 104 -20.80 -12.65 -21.16
N VAL A 105 -21.70 -12.54 -20.18
CA VAL A 105 -22.80 -13.49 -19.96
C VAL A 105 -24.09 -13.05 -20.65
N HIS A 106 -24.27 -11.75 -20.91
CA HIS A 106 -25.49 -11.18 -21.50
C HIS A 106 -25.28 -10.49 -22.86
N GLY A 107 -24.05 -10.50 -23.41
CA GLY A 107 -23.70 -9.98 -24.73
C GLY A 107 -23.97 -10.96 -25.88
N ASN A 108 -25.09 -10.72 -26.55
CA ASN A 108 -25.54 -11.29 -27.82
C ASN A 108 -24.48 -11.40 -28.93
N ASN A 109 -24.76 -12.29 -29.89
CA ASN A 109 -24.30 -12.29 -31.27
C ASN A 109 -24.36 -10.89 -31.92
N VAL A 110 -23.33 -10.07 -31.77
CA VAL A 110 -23.12 -8.88 -32.61
C VAL A 110 -21.79 -9.06 -33.31
N THR A 111 -21.87 -9.50 -34.55
CA THR A 111 -20.84 -9.30 -35.57
C THR A 111 -20.57 -7.81 -35.66
N GLY A 112 -19.43 -7.34 -35.16
CA GLY A 112 -19.05 -5.94 -35.30
C GLY A 112 -17.91 -5.59 -34.37
N ASP A 113 -16.83 -5.12 -34.98
CA ASP A 113 -15.63 -4.54 -34.40
C ASP A 113 -15.96 -3.25 -33.60
N ASP A 114 -16.67 -3.38 -32.47
CA ASP A 114 -17.03 -2.23 -31.64
C ASP A 114 -15.99 -1.99 -30.55
N LYS A 115 -15.04 -1.11 -30.89
CA LYS A 115 -14.10 -0.45 -30.00
C LYS A 115 -14.84 0.37 -28.94
N VAL A 116 -15.26 -0.27 -27.85
CA VAL A 116 -15.76 0.45 -26.67
C VAL A 116 -14.58 0.84 -25.78
N SER A 117 -14.24 2.13 -25.81
CA SER A 117 -13.20 2.75 -25.01
C SER A 117 -13.64 2.87 -23.54
N VAL A 118 -12.88 2.27 -22.64
CA VAL A 118 -13.09 2.40 -21.20
C VAL A 118 -11.98 3.30 -20.65
N SER A 119 -12.35 4.45 -20.09
CA SER A 119 -11.41 5.33 -19.41
C SER A 119 -11.18 4.88 -17.97
N ILE A 120 -9.91 4.74 -17.57
CA ILE A 120 -9.51 4.69 -16.16
C ILE A 120 -8.79 6.01 -15.91
N GLU A 121 -9.39 6.85 -15.08
CA GLU A 121 -8.70 8.03 -14.52
C GLU A 121 -8.07 8.95 -15.58
N GLY A 122 -8.86 9.30 -16.61
CA GLY A 122 -8.48 10.26 -17.65
C GLY A 122 -7.45 9.78 -18.68
N LYS A 123 -6.98 8.53 -18.61
CA LYS A 123 -6.19 7.90 -19.69
C LYS A 123 -7.04 6.86 -20.39
N HIS A 124 -7.27 7.09 -21.69
CA HIS A 124 -7.75 6.04 -22.59
C HIS A 124 -6.78 4.87 -22.50
N LEU A 125 -7.26 3.71 -22.05
CA LEU A 125 -6.55 2.46 -22.24
C LEU A 125 -6.30 2.31 -23.76
N PRO A 126 -5.15 1.76 -24.18
CA PRO A 126 -4.96 1.33 -25.57
C PRO A 126 -6.14 0.45 -26.01
N ASP A 127 -6.33 0.23 -27.31
CA ASP A 127 -7.31 -0.73 -27.84
C ASP A 127 -6.96 -2.16 -27.36
N LEU A 128 -7.29 -2.46 -26.10
CA LEU A 128 -7.08 -3.72 -25.42
C LEU A 128 -8.31 -4.60 -25.65
N THR A 129 -8.05 -5.87 -25.94
CA THR A 129 -9.08 -6.91 -25.96
C THR A 129 -9.74 -7.03 -24.59
N GLN A 130 -10.95 -7.59 -24.56
CA GLN A 130 -11.68 -7.79 -23.31
C GLN A 130 -10.92 -8.71 -22.32
N SER A 131 -10.18 -9.71 -22.85
CA SER A 131 -9.32 -10.58 -22.04
C SER A 131 -8.17 -9.81 -21.39
N GLU A 132 -7.52 -8.89 -22.12
CA GLU A 132 -6.47 -8.03 -21.57
C GLU A 132 -7.02 -7.06 -20.52
N LYS A 133 -8.22 -6.49 -20.73
CA LYS A 133 -8.90 -5.65 -19.74
C LYS A 133 -9.16 -6.41 -18.42
N LEU A 134 -9.65 -7.64 -18.51
CA LEU A 134 -9.85 -8.52 -17.34
C LEU A 134 -8.52 -8.85 -16.65
N SER A 135 -7.47 -9.13 -17.42
CA SER A 135 -6.14 -9.40 -16.89
C SER A 135 -5.59 -8.20 -16.10
N VAL A 136 -5.69 -6.99 -16.65
CA VAL A 136 -5.25 -5.76 -15.97
C VAL A 136 -6.00 -5.54 -14.66
N ILE A 137 -7.33 -5.71 -14.65
CA ILE A 137 -8.12 -5.56 -13.43
C ILE A 137 -7.74 -6.59 -12.37
N ASN A 138 -7.57 -7.86 -12.76
CA ASN A 138 -7.14 -8.90 -11.83
C ASN A 138 -5.76 -8.62 -11.25
N LEU A 139 -4.82 -8.10 -12.05
CA LEU A 139 -3.51 -7.66 -11.57
C LEU A 139 -3.64 -6.51 -10.56
N SER A 140 -4.49 -5.52 -10.82
CA SER A 140 -4.75 -4.42 -9.88
C SER A 140 -5.34 -4.92 -8.56
N VAL A 141 -6.35 -5.80 -8.62
CA VAL A 141 -6.95 -6.41 -7.41
C VAL A 141 -5.90 -7.20 -6.62
N THR A 142 -5.07 -7.99 -7.32
CA THR A 142 -3.96 -8.74 -6.69
C THR A 142 -2.97 -7.79 -6.00
N ALA A 143 -2.63 -6.66 -6.62
CA ALA A 143 -1.77 -5.66 -5.99
C ALA A 143 -2.40 -5.10 -4.71
N PHE A 144 -3.71 -4.83 -4.71
CA PHE A 144 -4.43 -4.39 -3.50
C PHE A 144 -4.41 -5.45 -2.40
N ASP A 145 -4.58 -6.74 -2.74
CA ASP A 145 -4.50 -7.85 -1.77
C ASP A 145 -3.11 -7.94 -1.12
N VAL A 146 -2.05 -7.74 -1.90
CA VAL A 146 -0.67 -7.72 -1.38
C VAL A 146 -0.46 -6.55 -0.42
N ILE A 147 -0.92 -5.35 -0.80
CA ILE A 147 -0.80 -4.16 0.05
C ILE A 147 -1.59 -4.35 1.35
N GLU A 148 -2.83 -4.84 1.27
CA GLU A 148 -3.68 -5.09 2.44
C GLU A 148 -3.06 -6.13 3.37
N SER A 149 -2.53 -7.24 2.83
CA SER A 149 -1.84 -8.27 3.62
C SER A 149 -0.66 -7.67 4.41
N LEU A 150 0.13 -6.82 3.78
CA LEU A 150 1.27 -6.17 4.42
C LEU A 150 0.84 -5.14 5.47
N LEU A 151 -0.21 -4.36 5.19
CA LEU A 151 -0.76 -3.36 6.09
C LEU A 151 -1.34 -4.03 7.35
N SER A 152 -2.16 -5.06 7.18
CA SER A 152 -2.69 -5.87 8.29
C SER A 152 -1.56 -6.46 9.13
N ARG A 153 -0.55 -7.05 8.49
CA ARG A 153 0.57 -7.63 9.22
C ARG A 153 1.41 -6.60 9.96
N LEU A 154 1.56 -5.39 9.41
CA LEU A 154 2.23 -4.28 10.09
C LEU A 154 1.45 -3.85 11.34
N ASN A 155 0.12 -3.70 11.23
CA ASN A 155 -0.74 -3.34 12.35
C ASN A 155 -0.65 -4.37 13.48
N GLU A 156 -0.72 -5.67 13.18
CA GLU A 156 -0.50 -6.74 14.17
C GLU A 156 0.86 -6.61 14.88
N CYS A 157 1.93 -6.29 14.14
CA CYS A 157 3.26 -6.12 14.71
C CYS A 157 3.34 -4.89 15.63
N ILE A 158 2.64 -3.81 15.29
CA ILE A 158 2.53 -2.59 16.10
C ILE A 158 1.77 -2.90 17.39
N GLU A 159 0.61 -3.54 17.29
CA GLU A 159 -0.22 -3.93 18.43
C GLU A 159 0.54 -4.84 19.40
N TYR A 160 1.16 -5.92 18.89
CA TYR A 160 1.99 -6.81 19.69
C TYR A 160 3.14 -6.06 20.38
N GLY A 161 3.78 -5.14 19.67
CA GLY A 161 4.87 -4.35 20.23
C GLY A 161 4.43 -3.37 21.31
N TYR A 162 3.22 -2.81 21.25
CA TYR A 162 2.66 -2.03 22.34
C TYR A 162 2.36 -2.90 23.57
N SER A 163 1.77 -4.08 23.39
CA SER A 163 1.49 -5.00 24.49
C SER A 163 2.76 -5.37 25.27
N VAL A 164 3.82 -5.78 24.57
CA VAL A 164 5.11 -6.15 25.20
C VAL A 164 5.77 -4.98 25.94
N ARG A 165 5.50 -3.74 25.54
CA ARG A 165 6.08 -2.54 26.15
C ARG A 165 5.30 -2.03 27.35
N ASN A 166 3.97 -2.20 27.36
CA ASN A 166 3.12 -1.79 28.47
C ASN A 166 3.18 -2.78 29.66
N GLU A 167 3.70 -3.99 29.45
CA GLU A 167 3.95 -4.99 30.49
C GLU A 167 5.29 -4.81 31.24
N LYS A 168 6.14 -3.86 30.82
CA LYS A 168 7.45 -3.56 31.42
C LYS A 168 7.44 -2.24 32.17
#